data_AF-A0A6I1NPS0-F1
#
_entry.id   AF-A0A6I1NPS0-F1
#
_cell.length_a   1.000
_cell.length_b   1.000
_cell.length_c   1.000
_cell.angle_alpha   90.00
_cell.angle_beta   90.00
_cell.angle_gamma   90.00
#
_symmetry.space_group_name_H-M   'P 1'
#
loop_
_entity.id
_entity.type
_entity.pdbx_description
1 polymer ?
#
loop_
_entity_poly.entity_id
_entity_poly.type
_entity_poly.pdbx_seq_one_letter_code
_entity_poly.pdbx_strand_id
1 'polypeptide(L)'
;MIETAPHTEQVHSEVHSTRDLVLADLGSVALRKLGVPRRHLIDTEKDQYPATRQWAAAIHTQCPDIQGLSWVSRQADSARAVMLFGDRVPDGALRQQGEPRSLIQDEDAYAEVLALYPWYGRGGAGVGEELCEEAPA
;
A
#
# COMPACT_ATOMS: atom_id res chain seq x y z
N MET A 1 -7.32 18.99 -25.05
CA MET A 1 -8.40 18.80 -24.07
C MET A 1 -7.79 18.06 -22.90
N ILE A 2 -7.61 18.73 -21.76
CA ILE A 2 -7.14 18.08 -20.54
C ILE A 2 -8.40 17.51 -19.89
N GLU A 3 -8.49 16.19 -19.84
CA GLU A 3 -9.55 15.47 -19.14
C GLU A 3 -9.25 15.57 -17.64
N THR A 4 -9.76 16.62 -17.00
CA THR A 4 -9.76 16.73 -15.54
C THR A 4 -10.72 15.68 -14.99
N ALA A 5 -10.17 14.58 -14.46
CA ALA A 5 -10.96 13.51 -13.87
C ALA A 5 -11.81 14.03 -12.69
N PRO A 6 -13.07 13.57 -12.52
CA PRO A 6 -13.90 13.92 -11.39
C PRO A 6 -13.42 13.15 -10.15
N HIS A 7 -12.44 13.67 -9.43
CA HIS A 7 -12.05 13.15 -8.11
C HIS A 7 -13.01 13.61 -7.02
N THR A 8 -14.33 13.59 -7.27
CA THR A 8 -15.34 14.20 -6.40
C THR A 8 -15.92 13.27 -5.34
N GLU A 9 -15.55 11.98 -5.32
CA GLU A 9 -16.16 10.95 -4.45
C GLU A 9 -15.10 10.04 -3.80
N GLN A 10 -14.08 10.61 -3.18
CA GLN A 10 -13.12 9.82 -2.40
C GLN A 10 -13.68 9.54 -1.00
N VAL A 11 -13.69 8.26 -0.61
CA VAL A 11 -14.09 7.82 0.72
C VAL A 11 -13.01 6.96 1.37
N HIS A 12 -12.92 7.05 2.69
CA HIS A 12 -12.15 6.16 3.54
C HIS A 12 -13.08 5.10 4.13
N SER A 13 -12.64 3.85 4.10
CA SER A 13 -13.35 2.73 4.73
C SER A 13 -12.34 1.87 5.46
N GLU A 14 -12.72 1.44 6.66
CA GLU A 14 -11.92 0.54 7.45
C GLU A 14 -12.45 -0.87 7.32
N VAL A 15 -11.54 -1.83 7.14
CA VAL A 15 -11.87 -3.25 7.05
C VAL A 15 -11.05 -3.99 8.08
N HIS A 16 -11.74 -4.65 9.00
CA HIS A 16 -11.13 -5.50 10.02
C HIS A 16 -11.15 -6.96 9.57
N SER A 17 -10.02 -7.63 9.70
CA SER A 17 -9.94 -9.07 9.54
C SER A 17 -10.35 -9.75 10.84
N THR A 18 -11.41 -10.55 10.83
CA THR A 18 -11.96 -11.24 12.01
C THR A 18 -11.14 -12.47 12.43
N ARG A 19 -10.15 -12.83 11.62
CA ARG A 19 -9.20 -13.93 11.83
C ARG A 19 -7.88 -13.60 11.15
N ASP A 20 -6.86 -14.39 11.46
CA ASP A 20 -5.61 -14.33 10.72
C ASP A 20 -5.82 -14.82 9.27
N LEU A 21 -5.21 -14.10 8.33
CA LEU A 21 -5.17 -14.47 6.92
C LEU A 21 -3.76 -14.95 6.57
N VAL A 22 -3.69 -16.04 5.83
CA VAL A 22 -2.41 -16.60 5.36
C VAL A 22 -2.01 -15.90 4.07
N LEU A 23 -0.96 -15.07 4.13
CA LEU A 23 -0.47 -14.29 2.98
C LEU A 23 0.93 -14.74 2.58
N ALA A 24 1.18 -14.85 1.27
CA ALA A 24 2.54 -14.98 0.76
C ALA A 24 3.32 -13.69 1.01
N ASP A 25 4.49 -13.80 1.64
CA ASP A 25 5.41 -12.67 1.78
C ASP A 25 6.21 -12.49 0.49
N LEU A 26 5.94 -11.39 -0.21
CA LEU A 26 6.69 -10.93 -1.38
C LEU A 26 7.56 -9.72 -1.03
N GLY A 27 7.89 -9.51 0.24
CA GLY A 27 8.83 -8.48 0.68
C GLY A 27 10.26 -8.72 0.18
N SER A 28 11.10 -7.68 0.26
CA SER A 28 12.46 -7.68 -0.29
C SER A 28 13.33 -8.83 0.24
N VAL A 29 13.17 -9.22 1.51
CA VAL A 29 13.91 -10.33 2.12
C VAL A 29 13.46 -11.68 1.55
N ALA A 30 12.15 -11.92 1.45
CA ALA A 30 11.61 -13.15 0.90
C ALA A 30 11.97 -13.32 -0.58
N LEU A 31 11.80 -12.26 -1.39
CA LEU A 31 12.18 -12.27 -2.80
C LEU A 31 13.67 -12.54 -3.00
N ARG A 32 14.54 -11.93 -2.18
CA ARG A 32 15.98 -12.21 -2.21
C ARG A 32 16.30 -13.68 -1.94
N LYS A 33 15.61 -14.32 -0.99
CA LYS A 33 15.78 -15.75 -0.69
C LYS A 33 15.33 -16.63 -1.87
N LEU A 34 14.35 -16.18 -2.65
CA LEU A 34 13.89 -16.85 -3.87
C LEU A 34 14.75 -16.53 -5.11
N GLY A 35 15.78 -15.68 -4.99
CA GLY A 35 16.59 -15.23 -6.12
C GLY A 35 15.84 -14.30 -7.08
N VAL A 36 14.69 -13.77 -6.67
CA VAL A 36 13.85 -12.89 -7.49
C VAL A 36 14.19 -11.44 -7.14
N PRO A 37 14.66 -10.63 -8.10
CA PRO A 37 14.95 -9.23 -7.82
C PRO A 37 13.65 -8.44 -7.69
N ARG A 38 13.60 -7.54 -6.71
CA ARG A 38 12.42 -6.70 -6.41
C ARG A 38 11.87 -5.95 -7.62
N ARG A 39 12.73 -5.48 -8.52
CA ARG A 39 12.37 -4.81 -9.78
C ARG A 39 11.50 -5.63 -10.74
N HIS A 40 11.41 -6.95 -10.57
CA HIS A 40 10.54 -7.78 -11.40
C HIS A 40 9.09 -7.86 -10.89
N LEU A 41 8.82 -7.35 -9.68
CA LEU A 41 7.53 -7.49 -9.01
C LEU A 41 7.03 -6.18 -8.43
N ILE A 42 7.86 -5.52 -7.61
CA ILE A 42 7.42 -4.34 -6.85
C ILE A 42 7.83 -3.04 -7.55
N ASP A 43 9.06 -2.96 -8.05
CA ASP A 43 9.56 -1.76 -8.73
C ASP A 43 9.29 -1.81 -10.24
N THR A 44 8.03 -2.05 -10.58
CA THR A 44 7.55 -2.15 -11.97
C THR A 44 6.61 -0.99 -12.31
N GLU A 45 6.63 -0.61 -13.59
CA GLU A 45 5.69 0.35 -14.16
C GLU A 45 4.45 -0.37 -14.71
N LYS A 46 3.40 0.40 -15.03
CA LYS A 46 2.06 -0.14 -15.38
C LYS A 46 2.08 -1.09 -16.58
N ASP A 47 2.99 -0.87 -17.53
CA ASP A 47 3.19 -1.70 -18.72
C ASP A 47 3.66 -3.12 -18.38
N GLN A 48 4.29 -3.31 -17.23
CA GLN A 48 4.80 -4.60 -16.75
C GLN A 48 3.80 -5.35 -15.85
N TYR A 49 2.66 -4.74 -15.52
CA TYR A 49 1.62 -5.39 -14.69
C TYR A 49 1.10 -6.72 -15.25
N PRO A 50 0.99 -6.94 -16.58
CA PRO A 50 0.66 -8.26 -17.10
C PRO A 50 1.64 -9.35 -16.64
N ALA A 51 2.94 -9.05 -16.57
CA ALA A 51 3.95 -9.99 -16.10
C ALA A 51 3.89 -10.18 -14.58
N THR A 52 3.71 -9.10 -13.79
CA THR A 52 3.62 -9.24 -12.33
C THR A 52 2.36 -9.99 -11.89
N ARG A 53 1.25 -9.87 -12.62
CA ARG A 53 0.02 -10.66 -12.38
C ARG A 53 0.23 -12.16 -12.57
N GLN A 54 1.14 -12.58 -13.45
CA GLN A 54 1.43 -14.02 -13.65
C GLN A 54 1.99 -14.65 -12.36
N TRP A 55 2.72 -13.89 -11.56
CA TRP A 55 3.16 -14.37 -10.24
C TRP A 55 2.00 -14.61 -9.29
N ALA A 56 1.04 -13.67 -9.22
CA ALA A 56 -0.15 -13.84 -8.41
C ALA A 56 -0.95 -15.09 -8.85
N ALA A 57 -1.13 -15.29 -10.16
CA ALA A 57 -1.79 -16.47 -10.71
C ALA A 57 -1.03 -17.78 -10.42
N ALA A 58 0.29 -17.76 -10.52
CA ALA A 58 1.15 -18.90 -10.25
C ALA A 58 1.13 -19.28 -8.75
N ILE A 59 1.17 -18.30 -7.85
CA ILE A 59 1.09 -18.51 -6.40
C ILE A 59 -0.30 -19.02 -6.03
N HIS A 60 -1.36 -18.42 -6.57
CA HIS A 60 -2.72 -18.92 -6.41
C HIS A 60 -2.78 -20.39 -6.81
N THR A 61 -2.38 -20.74 -8.03
CA THR A 61 -2.46 -22.13 -8.53
C THR A 61 -1.65 -23.13 -7.70
N GLN A 62 -0.42 -22.79 -7.32
CA GLN A 62 0.52 -23.73 -6.70
C GLN A 62 0.41 -23.83 -5.18
N CYS A 63 -0.15 -22.80 -4.52
CA CYS A 63 -0.24 -22.73 -3.07
C CYS A 63 -1.71 -22.57 -2.65
N PRO A 64 -2.48 -23.66 -2.57
CA PRO A 64 -3.92 -23.60 -2.33
C PRO A 64 -4.29 -22.99 -0.96
N ASP A 65 -3.42 -23.13 0.04
CA ASP A 65 -3.66 -22.63 1.40
C ASP A 65 -3.39 -21.12 1.56
N ILE A 66 -2.80 -20.47 0.54
CA ILE A 66 -2.52 -19.04 0.58
C ILE A 66 -3.76 -18.25 0.15
N GLN A 67 -4.15 -17.29 1.00
CA GLN A 67 -5.34 -16.45 0.83
C GLN A 67 -5.04 -15.09 0.19
N GLY A 68 -3.76 -14.75 0.01
CA GLY A 68 -3.37 -13.50 -0.62
C GLY A 68 -1.87 -13.28 -0.65
N LEU A 69 -1.47 -12.07 -1.02
CA LEU A 69 -0.09 -11.63 -1.14
C LEU A 69 0.12 -10.39 -0.26
N SER A 70 1.33 -10.24 0.27
CA SER A 70 1.74 -9.03 1.01
C SER A 70 3.14 -8.59 0.61
N TRP A 71 3.36 -7.29 0.52
CA TRP A 71 4.67 -6.72 0.17
C TRP A 71 4.81 -5.29 0.71
N VAL A 72 6.04 -4.79 0.77
CA VAL A 72 6.29 -3.36 1.06
C VAL A 72 6.07 -2.55 -0.20
N SER A 73 5.13 -1.59 -0.16
CA SER A 73 4.78 -0.77 -1.32
C SER A 73 5.95 0.09 -1.78
N ARG A 74 6.16 0.22 -3.10
CA ARG A 74 7.11 1.20 -3.65
C ARG A 74 6.71 2.64 -3.34
N GLN A 75 5.40 2.92 -3.33
CA GLN A 75 4.89 4.30 -3.19
C GLN A 75 5.03 4.84 -1.76
N ALA A 76 5.06 3.94 -0.77
CA ALA A 76 5.22 4.26 0.62
C ALA A 76 6.12 3.19 1.22
N ASP A 77 7.43 3.41 1.15
CA ASP A 77 8.51 2.45 1.45
C ASP A 77 8.47 1.86 2.88
N SER A 78 7.61 2.40 3.75
CA SER A 78 7.32 1.89 5.10
C SER A 78 6.00 1.14 5.23
N ALA A 79 5.09 1.23 4.25
CA ALA A 79 3.74 0.70 4.32
C ALA A 79 3.62 -0.65 3.59
N ARG A 80 2.86 -1.57 4.21
CA ARG A 80 2.54 -2.87 3.62
C ARG A 80 1.32 -2.75 2.70
N ALA A 81 1.46 -3.24 1.48
CA ALA A 81 0.35 -3.50 0.58
C ALA A 81 -0.09 -4.96 0.70
N VAL A 82 -1.39 -5.19 0.48
CA VAL A 82 -2.01 -6.52 0.54
C VAL A 82 -2.91 -6.70 -0.69
N MET A 83 -2.88 -7.90 -1.28
CA MET A 83 -3.85 -8.39 -2.26
C MET A 83 -4.49 -9.65 -1.68
N LEU A 84 -5.81 -9.79 -1.77
CA LEU A 84 -6.53 -10.97 -1.31
C LEU A 84 -7.15 -11.71 -2.49
N PHE A 85 -7.12 -13.05 -2.43
CA PHE A 85 -7.80 -13.90 -3.41
C PHE A 85 -9.26 -14.09 -3.00
N GLY A 86 -10.18 -13.52 -3.77
CA GLY A 86 -11.60 -13.45 -3.40
C GLY A 86 -12.26 -14.82 -3.20
N ASP A 87 -11.79 -15.85 -3.89
CA ASP A 87 -12.26 -17.25 -3.76
C ASP A 87 -11.72 -17.96 -2.51
N ARG A 88 -10.75 -17.37 -1.80
CA ARG A 88 -10.04 -17.98 -0.65
C ARG A 88 -10.18 -17.22 0.65
N VAL A 89 -10.82 -16.06 0.60
CA VAL A 89 -11.21 -15.31 1.80
C VAL A 89 -12.64 -15.70 2.12
N PRO A 90 -12.89 -16.53 3.15
CA PRO A 90 -14.24 -17.00 3.38
C PRO A 90 -15.11 -15.92 4.00
N ASP A 91 -16.42 -16.04 3.80
CA ASP A 91 -17.40 -15.05 4.24
C ASP A 91 -17.23 -14.67 5.71
N GLY A 92 -17.38 -13.37 5.99
CA GLY A 92 -17.21 -12.81 7.32
C GLY A 92 -15.75 -12.71 7.81
N ALA A 93 -14.76 -13.18 7.04
CA ALA A 93 -13.35 -12.96 7.36
C ALA A 93 -12.96 -11.47 7.33
N LEU A 94 -13.61 -10.69 6.46
CA LEU A 94 -13.46 -9.26 6.36
C LEU A 94 -14.75 -8.60 6.81
N ARG A 95 -14.67 -7.68 7.76
CA ARG A 95 -15.79 -6.92 8.27
C ARG A 95 -15.48 -5.44 8.19
N GLN A 96 -16.32 -4.71 7.46
CA GLN A 96 -16.29 -3.26 7.46
C GLN A 96 -16.48 -2.73 8.90
N GLN A 97 -15.65 -1.76 9.28
CA GLN A 97 -15.75 -1.04 10.54
C GLN A 97 -16.33 0.35 10.27
N GLY A 98 -17.48 0.63 10.87
CA GLY A 98 -18.18 1.90 10.69
C GLY A 98 -18.69 2.13 9.26
N GLU A 99 -19.30 3.29 9.06
CA GLU A 99 -19.72 3.76 7.74
C GLU A 99 -18.53 4.38 7.00
N PRO A 100 -18.48 4.31 5.65
CA PRO A 100 -17.47 5.00 4.87
C PRO A 100 -17.54 6.51 5.12
N ARG A 101 -16.38 7.15 5.32
CA ARG A 101 -16.26 8.61 5.56
C ARG A 101 -15.73 9.32 4.33
N SER A 102 -16.30 10.47 3.97
CA SER A 102 -15.86 11.25 2.79
C SER A 102 -14.54 11.95 3.05
N LEU A 103 -13.50 11.68 2.27
CA LEU A 103 -12.21 12.35 2.41
C LEU A 103 -12.21 13.81 1.90
N ILE A 104 -13.30 14.24 1.30
CA ILE A 104 -13.46 15.59 0.75
C ILE A 104 -14.31 16.47 1.68
N GLN A 105 -15.32 15.87 2.32
CA GLN A 105 -16.30 16.60 3.12
C GLN A 105 -16.06 16.47 4.63
N ASP A 106 -15.29 15.47 5.06
CA ASP A 106 -14.97 15.20 6.46
C ASP A 106 -13.48 15.48 6.70
N GLU A 107 -13.19 16.69 7.21
CA GLU A 107 -11.82 17.16 7.46
C GLU A 107 -11.10 16.32 8.52
N ASP A 108 -11.83 15.84 9.53
CA ASP A 108 -11.28 14.95 10.57
C ASP A 108 -10.88 13.61 9.95
N ALA A 109 -11.72 13.01 9.08
CA ALA A 109 -11.38 11.78 8.38
C ALA A 109 -10.13 11.96 7.50
N TYR A 110 -10.02 13.10 6.82
CA TYR A 110 -8.85 13.43 6.01
C TYR A 110 -7.59 13.55 6.87
N ALA A 111 -7.67 14.26 8.01
CA ALA A 111 -6.56 14.40 8.94
C ALA A 111 -6.13 13.06 9.57
N GLU A 112 -7.07 12.21 9.95
CA GLU A 112 -6.83 10.86 10.46
C GLU A 112 -6.08 10.00 9.43
N VAL A 113 -6.52 10.00 8.17
CA VAL A 113 -5.86 9.25 7.08
C VAL A 113 -4.47 9.81 6.78
N LEU A 114 -4.29 11.13 6.79
CA LEU A 114 -2.98 11.75 6.65
C LEU A 114 -2.04 11.38 7.79
N ALA A 115 -2.54 11.27 9.02
CA ALA A 115 -1.75 10.90 10.19
C ALA A 115 -1.23 9.45 10.14
N LEU A 116 -1.83 8.57 9.32
CA LEU A 116 -1.30 7.23 9.06
C LEU A 116 0.07 7.26 8.37
N TYR A 117 0.47 8.39 7.79
CA TYR A 117 1.78 8.59 7.19
C TYR A 117 2.73 9.24 8.20
N PRO A 118 3.74 8.51 8.72
CA PRO A 118 4.58 8.94 9.85
C PRO A 118 5.34 10.26 9.63
N TRP A 119 5.42 10.73 8.40
CA TRP A 119 6.17 11.93 8.01
C TRP A 119 5.34 13.22 8.05
N TYR A 120 4.00 13.15 8.11
CA TYR A 120 3.14 14.33 8.03
C TYR A 120 2.97 15.07 9.39
N GLY A 121 3.58 14.58 10.47
CA GLY A 121 3.42 15.10 11.84
C GLY A 121 4.69 15.40 12.63
N ARG A 122 5.88 15.35 12.00
CA ARG A 122 7.15 15.77 12.64
C ARG A 122 7.80 16.92 11.88
N GLY A 123 7.25 18.12 12.04
CA GLY A 123 7.83 19.32 11.42
C GLY A 123 7.00 20.56 11.70
N GLY A 124 6.90 20.97 12.96
CA GLY A 124 6.11 22.12 13.35
C GLY A 124 6.43 22.68 14.74
N ALA A 125 7.69 22.60 15.18
CA ALA A 125 8.21 23.39 16.28
C ALA A 125 9.75 23.38 16.27
N GLY A 126 10.34 24.45 15.76
CA GLY A 126 11.72 24.83 16.05
C GLY A 126 12.78 24.49 14.99
N VAL A 127 13.77 25.37 14.93
CA VAL A 127 14.95 25.41 14.05
C VAL A 127 14.62 25.91 12.64
N GLY A 128 14.93 27.15 12.27
CA GLY A 128 16.13 27.90 12.59
C GLY A 128 16.83 28.15 11.27
N GLU A 129 16.70 29.38 10.79
CA GLU A 129 17.45 29.99 9.71
C GLU A 129 18.95 29.77 9.96
N GLU A 130 19.63 28.97 9.13
CA GLU A 130 21.08 29.14 8.94
C GLU A 130 21.47 28.72 7.53
N LEU A 131 21.74 29.76 6.74
CA LEU A 131 22.44 29.73 5.47
C LEU A 131 23.82 29.10 5.67
N CYS A 132 24.13 28.05 4.93
CA CYS A 132 25.52 27.68 4.66
C CYS A 132 25.74 27.80 3.15
N GLU A 133 26.24 28.99 2.81
CA GLU A 133 26.85 29.36 1.55
C GLU A 133 28.03 28.43 1.24
N GLU A 134 28.12 28.02 -0.03
CA GLU A 134 29.22 27.23 -0.56
C GLU A 134 30.54 28.02 -0.59
N ALA A 135 31.65 27.34 -0.35
CA ALA A 135 32.93 27.70 -0.95
C ALA A 135 33.81 26.46 -1.13
N PRO A 136 34.35 26.21 -2.33
CA PRO A 136 35.56 25.43 -2.49
C PRO A 136 36.80 26.33 -2.71
N ALA A 137 37.90 25.87 -2.09
CA ALA A 137 39.32 26.20 -2.24
C ALA A 137 39.82 27.59 -1.84
#